data_AF-A0A528V5B3-F1
#
_entry.id   AF-A0A528V5B3-F1
#
_cell.length_a   1.000
_cell.length_b   1.000
_cell.length_c   1.000
_cell.angle_alpha   90.00
_cell.angle_beta   90.00
_cell.angle_gamma   90.00
#
_symmetry.space_group_name_H-M   'P 1'
#
loop_
_entity.id
_entity.type
_entity.pdbx_description
1 polymer ?
#
loop_
_entity_poly.entity_id
_entity_poly.type
_entity_poly.pdbx_seq_one_letter_code
_entity_poly.pdbx_strand_id
1 'polypeptide(L)'
;TPTTVDNQAFGVVSALDATGFPIRGIDLIVHGTTTTTNAVLERRLAKTGMITTRGFRDVIELGRRTRPQAYGMTGSFVPIIPRNLRLEVSERVEASGAVRIPLDEAEM
;
A
#
# COMPACT_ATOMS: atom_id res chain seq x y z
N THR A 1 2.94 28.37 -3.30
CA THR A 1 3.95 27.89 -4.27
C THR A 1 3.48 26.57 -4.86
N PRO A 2 3.80 26.27 -6.13
CA PRO A 2 3.40 25.00 -6.76
C PRO A 2 4.16 23.80 -6.18
N THR A 3 3.57 22.60 -6.25
CA THR A 3 4.17 21.33 -5.78
C THR A 3 5.33 20.90 -6.67
N THR A 4 6.48 20.57 -6.08
CA THR A 4 7.66 20.04 -6.77
C THR A 4 7.68 18.52 -6.71
N VAL A 5 7.27 17.84 -7.79
CA VAL A 5 6.99 16.40 -7.79
C VAL A 5 8.25 15.54 -7.63
N ASP A 6 9.37 15.94 -8.24
CA ASP A 6 10.64 15.20 -8.16
C ASP A 6 11.25 15.24 -6.76
N ASN A 7 11.08 16.36 -6.06
CA ASN A 7 11.47 16.52 -4.66
C ASN A 7 10.60 17.57 -3.97
N GLN A 8 9.70 17.12 -3.11
CA GLN A 8 8.72 17.97 -2.42
C GLN A 8 9.36 18.92 -1.40
N ALA A 9 10.59 18.64 -0.96
CA ALA A 9 11.29 19.50 -0.01
C ALA A 9 11.47 20.93 -0.54
N PHE A 10 11.73 21.10 -1.84
CA PHE A 10 11.89 22.43 -2.44
C PHE A 10 10.61 23.26 -2.37
N GLY A 11 9.46 22.64 -2.64
CA GLY A 11 8.15 23.28 -2.51
C GLY A 11 7.85 23.70 -1.08
N VAL A 12 8.18 22.85 -0.10
CA VAL A 12 8.02 23.14 1.34
C VAL A 12 8.92 24.29 1.78
N VAL A 13 10.21 24.25 1.45
CA VAL A 13 11.17 25.32 1.81
C VAL A 13 10.75 26.65 1.17
N SER A 14 10.38 26.64 -0.12
CA SER A 14 9.91 27.85 -0.80
C SER A 14 8.61 28.41 -0.20
N ALA A 15 7.72 27.53 0.30
CA ALA A 15 6.51 27.95 0.98
C ALA A 15 6.80 28.60 2.34
N LEU A 16 7.76 28.05 3.10
CA LEU A 16 8.20 28.60 4.38
C LEU A 16 8.87 29.97 4.17
N ASP A 17 9.78 30.09 3.21
CA ASP A 17 10.45 31.36 2.89
C ASP A 17 9.45 32.46 2.51
N ALA A 18 8.40 32.11 1.74
CA ALA A 18 7.35 33.05 1.34
C ALA A 18 6.53 33.59 2.52
N THR A 19 6.54 32.94 3.69
CA THR A 19 5.86 33.47 4.89
C THR A 19 6.64 34.61 5.57
N GLY A 20 7.94 34.72 5.30
CA GLY A 20 8.84 35.65 6.00
C GLY A 20 9.07 35.31 7.48
N PHE A 21 8.51 34.22 8.00
CA PHE A 21 8.69 33.80 9.39
C PHE A 21 10.04 33.08 9.55
N PRO A 22 10.85 33.40 10.58
CA PRO A 22 12.15 32.76 10.76
C PRO A 22 12.00 31.29 11.12
N ILE A 23 12.60 30.41 10.31
CA ILE A 23 12.56 28.95 10.51
C ILE A 23 12.98 28.53 11.92
N ARG A 24 13.95 29.24 12.53
CA ARG A 24 14.42 28.97 13.90
C ARG A 24 13.35 29.17 14.98
N GLY A 25 12.27 29.88 14.69
CA GLY A 25 11.15 30.10 15.61
C GLY A 25 10.01 29.09 15.45
N ILE A 26 10.19 28.03 14.66
CA ILE A 26 9.17 26.99 14.44
C ILE A 26 9.37 25.89 15.49
N ASP A 27 8.39 25.72 16.38
CA ASP A 27 8.40 24.66 17.41
C ASP A 27 7.84 23.32 16.92
N LEU A 28 6.98 23.34 15.89
CA LEU A 28 6.28 22.16 15.39
C LEU A 28 6.00 22.27 13.88
N ILE A 29 6.24 21.17 13.16
CA ILE A 29 5.81 20.98 11.77
C ILE A 29 4.88 19.77 11.71
N VAL A 30 3.68 19.98 11.16
CA VAL A 30 2.75 18.89 10.84
C VAL A 30 2.73 18.69 9.33
N HIS A 31 3.26 17.57 8.86
CA HIS A 31 3.34 17.26 7.43
C HIS A 31 2.19 16.34 7.01
N GLY A 32 1.24 16.89 6.24
CA GLY A 32 0.20 16.13 5.56
C GLY A 32 0.44 16.14 4.05
N THR A 33 0.42 14.97 3.41
CA THR A 33 0.58 14.84 1.95
C THR A 33 -0.46 13.87 1.38
N THR A 34 -0.88 14.13 0.15
CA THR A 34 -1.78 13.26 -0.62
C THR A 34 -1.03 12.29 -1.53
N THR A 35 0.31 12.34 -1.57
CA THR A 35 1.13 11.56 -2.50
C THR A 35 0.87 10.06 -2.41
N THR A 36 0.82 9.50 -1.20
CA THR A 36 0.55 8.07 -1.02
C THR A 36 -0.86 7.70 -1.49
N THR A 37 -1.86 8.52 -1.15
CA THR A 37 -3.24 8.28 -1.57
C THR A 37 -3.39 8.35 -3.09
N ASN A 38 -2.77 9.35 -3.74
CA ASN A 38 -2.78 9.48 -5.20
C ASN A 38 -2.02 8.32 -5.86
N ALA A 39 -0.89 7.88 -5.30
CA ALA A 39 -0.16 6.72 -5.82
C ALA A 39 -1.01 5.44 -5.81
N VAL A 40 -1.85 5.25 -4.79
CA VAL A 40 -2.81 4.13 -4.73
C VAL A 40 -3.93 4.29 -5.76
N LEU A 41 -4.52 5.48 -5.88
CA LEU A 41 -5.60 5.77 -6.82
C LEU A 41 -5.14 5.64 -8.27
N GLU A 42 -3.97 6.19 -8.59
CA GLU A 42 -3.33 6.15 -9.92
C GLU A 42 -2.62 4.82 -10.21
N ARG A 43 -2.56 3.92 -9.22
CA ARG A 43 -1.84 2.63 -9.28
C ARG A 43 -0.36 2.77 -9.65
N ARG A 44 0.27 3.87 -9.24
CA ARG A 44 1.70 4.15 -9.41
C ARG A 44 2.47 3.66 -8.19
N LEU A 45 2.41 2.37 -7.95
CA LEU A 45 3.04 1.69 -6.82
C LEU A 45 4.29 0.94 -7.28
N ALA A 46 5.20 0.67 -6.35
CA ALA A 46 6.35 -0.18 -6.63
C ALA A 46 5.90 -1.61 -6.99
N LYS A 47 6.66 -2.25 -7.90
CA LYS A 47 6.44 -3.65 -8.23
C LYS A 47 6.67 -4.51 -6.98
N THR A 48 5.63 -5.23 -6.56
CA THR A 48 5.59 -5.99 -5.31
C THR A 48 5.13 -7.43 -5.57
N GLY A 49 5.63 -8.38 -4.79
CA GLY A 49 5.15 -9.77 -4.74
C GLY A 49 4.41 -10.07 -3.45
N MET A 50 3.62 -11.13 -3.44
CA MET A 50 2.90 -11.60 -2.26
C MET A 50 3.23 -13.07 -2.02
N ILE A 51 3.57 -13.42 -0.77
CA ILE A 51 3.70 -14.81 -0.33
C ILE A 51 2.52 -15.09 0.59
N THR A 52 1.81 -16.19 0.34
CA THR A 52 0.65 -16.60 1.12
C THR A 52 0.69 -18.07 1.45
N THR A 53 -0.13 -18.49 2.41
CA THR A 53 -0.38 -19.90 2.64
C THR A 53 -0.87 -20.62 1.40
N ARG A 54 -0.42 -21.85 1.18
CA ARG A 54 -0.96 -22.71 0.12
C ARG A 54 -2.49 -22.82 0.18
N GLY A 55 -3.11 -22.54 -0.95
CA GLY A 55 -4.55 -22.41 -1.14
C GLY A 55 -5.10 -20.98 -0.98
N PHE A 56 -4.26 -19.97 -0.66
CA PHE A 56 -4.69 -18.60 -0.35
C PHE A 56 -4.15 -17.55 -1.33
N ARG A 57 -3.49 -17.95 -2.41
CA ARG A 57 -2.96 -17.05 -3.46
C ARG A 57 -3.94 -16.00 -3.95
N ASP A 58 -5.23 -16.34 -3.94
CA ASP A 58 -6.30 -15.56 -4.58
C ASP A 58 -7.09 -14.70 -3.60
N VAL A 59 -6.64 -14.61 -2.35
CA VAL A 59 -7.35 -13.88 -1.30
C VAL A 59 -7.60 -12.40 -1.65
N ILE A 60 -6.63 -11.74 -2.28
CA ILE A 60 -6.78 -10.34 -2.71
C ILE A 60 -7.71 -10.22 -3.92
N GLU A 61 -7.79 -11.23 -4.77
CA GLU A 61 -8.64 -11.24 -5.96
C GLU A 61 -10.11 -11.48 -5.65
N LEU A 62 -10.37 -12.30 -4.62
CA LEU A 62 -11.71 -12.48 -4.05
C LEU A 62 -12.31 -11.16 -3.52
N GLY A 63 -11.47 -10.17 -3.19
CA GLY A 63 -11.92 -8.81 -2.92
C GLY A 63 -12.98 -8.70 -1.83
N ARG A 64 -12.82 -9.43 -0.71
CA ARG A 64 -13.78 -9.48 0.41
C ARG A 64 -14.04 -8.07 0.96
N ARG A 65 -15.05 -7.38 0.40
CA ARG A 65 -15.52 -6.00 0.67
C ARG A 65 -15.02 -4.89 -0.26
N THR A 66 -14.31 -5.19 -1.34
CA THR A 66 -14.07 -4.15 -2.37
C THR A 66 -15.37 -3.96 -3.15
N ARG A 67 -16.02 -2.81 -2.97
CA ARG A 67 -17.20 -2.39 -3.74
C ARG A 67 -16.86 -1.18 -4.59
N PRO A 68 -16.37 -1.38 -5.85
CA PRO A 68 -16.09 -0.27 -6.75
C PRO A 68 -17.35 0.54 -7.07
N GLN A 69 -18.51 -0.13 -7.10
CA GLN A 69 -19.82 0.47 -7.23
C GLN A 69 -20.63 0.14 -5.97
N ALA A 70 -21.06 1.18 -5.25
CA ALA A 70 -21.82 1.01 -4.01
C ALA A 70 -23.19 0.33 -4.25
N TYR A 71 -23.76 0.55 -5.43
CA TYR A 71 -25.03 -0.01 -5.88
C TYR A 71 -24.80 -0.73 -7.22
N GLY A 72 -24.68 -2.05 -7.16
CA GLY A 72 -24.45 -2.89 -8.33
C GLY A 72 -24.50 -4.37 -7.93
N MET A 73 -25.07 -5.21 -8.78
CA MET A 73 -25.13 -6.67 -8.56
C MET A 73 -23.86 -7.38 -9.03
N THR A 74 -23.03 -6.71 -9.83
CA THR A 74 -21.78 -7.23 -10.40
C THR A 74 -20.67 -6.20 -10.26
N GLY A 75 -19.41 -6.66 -10.33
CA GLY A 75 -18.25 -5.78 -10.31
C GLY A 75 -16.99 -6.57 -10.66
N SER A 76 -15.97 -5.86 -11.15
CA SER A 76 -14.63 -6.42 -11.36
C SER A 76 -13.65 -5.78 -10.38
N PHE A 77 -12.68 -6.57 -9.92
CA PHE A 77 -11.57 -6.09 -9.12
C PHE A 77 -10.27 -6.52 -9.77
N VAL A 78 -9.39 -5.55 -10.02
CA VAL A 78 -8.04 -5.83 -10.52
C VAL A 78 -7.07 -5.66 -9.35
N PRO A 79 -6.49 -6.75 -8.81
CA PRO A 79 -5.60 -6.66 -7.66
C PRO A 79 -4.31 -5.90 -7.98
N ILE A 80 -3.72 -5.28 -6.94
CA ILE A 80 -2.47 -4.51 -7.07
C ILE A 80 -1.28 -5.42 -7.42
N ILE A 81 -1.27 -6.65 -6.90
CA ILE A 81 -0.23 -7.64 -7.18
C ILE A 81 -0.79 -8.62 -8.22
N PRO A 82 -0.20 -8.74 -9.41
CA PRO A 82 -0.68 -9.67 -10.43
C PRO A 82 -0.45 -11.12 -10.00
N ARG A 83 -1.28 -12.05 -10.50
CA ARG A 83 -1.29 -13.45 -10.03
C ARG A 83 0.07 -14.15 -10.14
N ASN A 84 0.85 -13.85 -11.17
CA ASN A 84 2.18 -14.44 -11.39
C ASN A 84 3.24 -13.96 -10.38
N LEU A 85 2.96 -12.92 -9.60
CA LEU A 85 3.82 -12.46 -8.50
C LEU A 85 3.24 -12.85 -7.12
N ARG A 86 2.27 -13.76 -7.10
CA ARG A 86 1.69 -14.33 -5.87
C ARG A 86 2.16 -15.78 -5.76
N LEU A 87 3.01 -16.02 -4.78
CA LEU A 87 3.58 -17.33 -4.49
C LEU A 87 2.93 -17.90 -3.24
N GLU A 88 2.99 -19.22 -3.16
CA GLU A 88 2.44 -19.97 -2.04
C GLU A 88 3.55 -20.77 -1.39
N VAL A 89 3.55 -20.81 -0.06
CA VAL A 89 4.41 -21.68 0.73
C VAL A 89 3.54 -22.72 1.43
N SER A 90 4.10 -23.90 1.68
CA SER A 90 3.45 -24.96 2.45
C SER A 90 3.62 -24.67 3.94
N GLU A 91 2.60 -24.09 4.55
CA GLU A 91 2.48 -23.90 5.99
C GLU A 91 1.00 -23.89 6.42
N ARG A 92 0.71 -24.03 7.72
CA ARG A 92 -0.64 -23.81 8.27
C ARG A 92 -0.60 -23.55 9.76
N VAL A 93 -1.16 -22.41 10.16
CA VAL A 93 -1.46 -22.08 11.56
C VAL A 93 -2.98 -22.01 11.74
N GLU A 94 -3.47 -22.65 12.80
CA GLU A 94 -4.90 -22.63 13.16
C GLU A 94 -5.28 -21.36 13.91
N ALA A 95 -6.58 -21.10 14.06
CA ALA A 95 -7.08 -19.94 14.81
C ALA A 95 -6.65 -19.93 16.28
N SER A 96 -6.32 -21.10 16.85
CA SER A 96 -5.75 -21.26 18.19
C SER A 96 -4.29 -20.83 18.30
N GLY A 97 -3.61 -20.61 17.17
CA GLY A 97 -2.16 -20.44 17.09
C GLY A 97 -1.39 -21.77 16.97
N ALA A 98 -2.08 -22.92 17.02
CA ALA A 98 -1.44 -24.21 16.84
C ALA A 98 -0.90 -24.38 15.41
N VAL A 99 0.33 -24.86 15.28
CA VAL A 99 0.93 -25.18 13.98
C VAL A 99 0.40 -26.54 13.52
N ARG A 100 -0.41 -26.54 12.46
CA ARG A 100 -0.94 -27.78 11.85
C ARG A 100 0.01 -28.32 10.78
N ILE A 101 0.65 -27.43 10.02
CA ILE A 101 1.67 -27.77 9.03
C ILE A 101 2.83 -26.79 9.27
N PRO A 102 4.03 -27.27 9.63
CA PRO A 102 5.19 -26.39 9.79
C PRO A 102 5.56 -25.74 8.46
N LEU A 103 6.24 -24.60 8.54
CA LEU A 103 6.72 -23.87 7.37
C LEU A 103 7.80 -24.68 6.63
N ASP A 104 7.60 -24.90 5.34
CA ASP A 104 8.64 -25.43 4.46
C ASP A 104 9.53 -24.29 3.93
N GLU A 105 10.71 -24.13 4.53
CA GLU A 105 11.67 -23.08 4.14
C GLU A 105 12.31 -23.31 2.76
N ALA A 106 12.31 -24.55 2.25
CA ALA A 106 12.89 -24.84 0.95
C ALA A 106 11.98 -24.37 -0.22
N GLU A 107 10.71 -24.05 0.09
CA GLU A 107 9.75 -23.48 -0.87
C GLU A 107 9.79 -21.94 -0.93
N MET A 108 10.60 -21.28 -0.09
CA MET A 108 10.78 -19.81 -0.07
C MET A 108 11.96 -19.35 -0.91
#